data_AF-A0A8T5UTF1-F1
#
_entry.id   AF-A0A8T5UTF1-F1
#
_cell.length_a   1.000
_cell.length_b   1.000
_cell.length_c   1.000
_cell.angle_alpha   90.00
_cell.angle_beta   90.00
_cell.angle_gamma   90.00
#
_symmetry.space_group_name_H-M   'P 1'
#
loop_
_entity.id
_entity.type
_entity.pdbx_description
1 polymer ?
#
loop_
_entity_poly.entity_id
_entity_poly.type
_entity_poly.pdbx_seq_one_letter_code
_entity_poly.pdbx_strand_id
1 'polypeptide(L)'
;MVRELTQNRWNWSQKDQKWVFIESSDNEKLIYHYQVNPPKEFTELTMKIKTLNDKLIACIDTKENSKIFSEMMKVSKRMQSMAKSC
;
A
#
# COMPACT_ATOMS: atom_id res chain seq x y z
N MET A 1 -12.58 11.73 -15.26
CA MET A 1 -11.97 10.56 -15.90
C MET A 1 -11.86 9.47 -14.85
N VAL A 2 -12.50 8.31 -15.06
CA VAL A 2 -12.37 7.14 -14.20
C VAL A 2 -10.97 6.56 -14.47
N ARG A 3 -10.09 6.58 -13.46
CA ARG A 3 -8.68 6.22 -13.61
C ARG A 3 -8.50 4.71 -13.74
N GLU A 4 -7.54 4.30 -14.57
CA GLU A 4 -7.26 2.90 -14.85
C GLU A 4 -6.47 2.24 -13.70
N LEU A 5 -6.85 1.01 -13.37
CA LEU A 5 -6.16 0.19 -12.37
C LEU A 5 -4.81 -0.25 -12.91
N THR A 6 -3.78 -0.28 -12.06
CA THR A 6 -2.42 -0.63 -12.49
C THR A 6 -2.15 -2.12 -12.36
N GLN A 7 -1.48 -2.69 -13.35
CA GLN A 7 -1.11 -4.10 -13.40
C GLN A 7 -0.02 -4.48 -12.38
N ASN A 8 0.06 -5.77 -12.06
CA ASN A 8 1.07 -6.41 -11.21
C ASN A 8 1.17 -5.83 -9.79
N ARG A 9 0.07 -5.30 -9.26
CA ARG A 9 -0.04 -4.86 -7.86
C ARG A 9 -1.49 -4.87 -7.39
N TRP A 10 -1.66 -4.80 -6.07
CA TRP A 10 -2.97 -4.57 -5.46
C TRP A 10 -3.39 -3.11 -5.59
N ASN A 11 -4.63 -2.92 -6.04
CA ASN A 11 -5.28 -1.62 -6.15
C ASN A 11 -6.55 -1.63 -5.29
N TRP A 12 -6.91 -0.51 -4.70
CA TRP A 12 -8.22 -0.34 -4.08
C TRP A 12 -9.22 0.23 -5.10
N SER A 13 -10.23 -0.54 -5.49
CA SER A 13 -11.34 -0.04 -6.30
C SER A 13 -12.37 0.64 -5.40
N GLN A 14 -12.45 1.97 -5.48
CA GLN A 14 -13.50 2.74 -4.79
C GLN A 14 -14.89 2.43 -5.33
N LYS A 15 -15.02 2.11 -6.62
CA LYS A 15 -16.29 1.79 -7.26
C LYS A 15 -16.86 0.49 -6.72
N ASP A 16 -16.01 -0.54 -6.64
CA ASP A 16 -16.43 -1.90 -6.26
C ASP A 16 -16.26 -2.16 -4.76
N GLN A 17 -15.67 -1.22 -4.02
CA GLN A 17 -15.32 -1.32 -2.60
C GLN A 17 -14.52 -2.61 -2.30
N LYS A 18 -13.59 -2.94 -3.20
CA LYS A 18 -12.82 -4.18 -3.20
C LYS A 18 -11.38 -3.93 -3.61
N TRP A 19 -10.50 -4.80 -3.14
CA TRP A 19 -9.13 -4.91 -3.62
C TRP A 19 -9.10 -5.67 -4.95
N VAL A 20 -8.33 -5.15 -5.90
CA VAL A 20 -8.19 -5.70 -7.24
C VAL A 20 -6.71 -5.88 -7.58
N PHE A 21 -6.31 -7.11 -7.90
CA PHE A 21 -5.02 -7.42 -8.49
C PHE A 21 -5.23 -7.73 -9.97
N ILE A 22 -4.44 -7.10 -10.84
CA ILE A 22 -4.49 -7.33 -12.28
C ILE A 22 -3.19 -8.01 -12.67
N GLU A 23 -3.29 -9.26 -13.08
CA GLU A 23 -2.17 -10.05 -13.59
C GLU A 23 -2.21 -10.04 -15.12
N SER A 24 -1.05 -9.80 -15.74
CA SER A 24 -0.88 -9.94 -17.19
C SER A 24 -0.37 -11.34 -17.48
N SER A 25 -1.20 -12.16 -18.13
CA SER A 25 -0.81 -13.50 -18.58
C SER A 25 0.07 -13.42 -19.84
N ASP A 26 0.87 -14.47 -20.09
CA ASP A 26 1.78 -14.59 -21.25
C ASP A 26 1.08 -14.42 -22.62
N ASN A 27 -0.25 -14.61 -22.68
CA ASN A 27 -1.08 -14.44 -23.86
C ASN A 27 -1.78 -13.06 -23.93
N GLU A 28 -1.23 -12.04 -23.28
CA GLU A 28 -1.78 -10.67 -23.19
C GLU A 28 -3.19 -10.57 -22.57
N LYS A 29 -3.68 -11.64 -21.95
CA LYS A 29 -4.96 -11.65 -21.23
C LYS A 29 -4.77 -11.06 -19.83
N LEU A 30 -5.63 -10.11 -19.49
CA LEU A 30 -5.70 -9.55 -18.13
C LEU A 30 -6.58 -10.42 -17.25
N ILE A 31 -6.02 -10.88 -16.14
CA ILE A 31 -6.74 -11.64 -15.10
C ILE A 31 -6.97 -10.72 -13.91
N TYR A 32 -8.22 -10.61 -13.47
CA TYR A 32 -8.62 -9.75 -12.36
C TYR A 32 -8.96 -10.59 -11.14
N HIS A 33 -8.23 -10.38 -10.04
CA HIS A 33 -8.50 -11.01 -8.75
C HIS A 33 -9.14 -9.99 -7.82
N TYR A 34 -10.32 -10.31 -7.30
CA TYR A 34 -11.07 -9.45 -6.39
C TYR A 34 -11.08 -10.05 -4.99
N GLN A 35 -10.92 -9.21 -3.99
CA GLN A 35 -11.15 -9.60 -2.60
C GLN A 35 -11.67 -8.43 -1.77
N VAL A 36 -12.46 -8.76 -0.75
CA VAL A 36 -12.98 -7.77 0.21
C VAL A 36 -11.91 -7.46 1.27
N ASN A 37 -11.24 -8.51 1.75
CA ASN A 37 -10.24 -8.37 2.79
C ASN A 37 -8.96 -7.69 2.25
N PRO A 38 -8.26 -6.90 3.08
CA PRO A 38 -6.98 -6.32 2.68
C PRO A 38 -5.96 -7.39 2.30
N PRO A 39 -5.15 -7.15 1.25
CA PRO A 39 -4.07 -8.06 0.89
C PRO A 39 -3.02 -8.08 1.98
N LYS A 40 -2.30 -9.21 2.08
CA LYS A 40 -1.24 -9.40 3.06
C LYS A 40 -0.23 -8.25 3.06
N GLU A 41 0.19 -7.78 1.88
CA GLU A 41 1.09 -6.64 1.72
C GLU A 41 0.55 -5.38 2.41
N PHE A 42 -0.74 -5.06 2.25
CA PHE A 42 -1.33 -3.87 2.88
C PHE A 42 -1.39 -4.00 4.41
N THR A 43 -1.73 -5.19 4.91
CA THR A 43 -1.75 -5.47 6.35
C THR A 43 -0.36 -5.36 6.96
N GLU A 44 0.67 -5.88 6.28
CA GLU A 44 2.07 -5.76 6.71
C GLU A 44 2.54 -4.31 6.74
N LEU A 45 2.21 -3.50 5.72
CA LEU A 45 2.53 -2.07 5.71
C LEU A 45 1.84 -1.33 6.86
N THR A 46 0.58 -1.65 7.16
CA THR A 46 -0.18 -1.07 8.27
C THR A 46 0.48 -1.40 9.63
N MET A 47 0.88 -2.67 9.82
CA MET A 47 1.62 -3.08 11.01
C MET A 47 2.97 -2.37 11.12
N LYS A 48 3.67 -2.17 10.00
CA LYS A 48 4.94 -1.45 9.98
C LYS A 48 4.76 0.02 10.37
N ILE A 49 3.70 0.70 9.91
CA ILE A 49 3.38 2.06 10.35
C ILE A 49 3.14 2.10 11.86
N LYS A 50 2.35 1.16 12.41
CA LYS A 50 2.10 1.09 13.85
C LYS A 50 3.40 0.97 14.64
N THR A 51 4.26 0.02 14.26
CA THR A 51 5.57 -0.17 14.91
C THR A 51 6.46 1.08 14.80
N LEU A 52 6.46 1.78 13.66
CA LEU A 52 7.23 3.01 13.49
C LEU A 52 6.69 4.15 14.35
N ASN A 53 5.37 4.29 14.46
CA ASN A 53 4.73 5.28 15.35
C ASN A 53 5.07 5.02 16.81
N ASP A 54 4.96 3.77 17.27
CA ASP A 54 5.27 3.40 18.65
C ASP A 54 6.73 3.74 18.98
N LYS A 55 7.66 3.49 18.04
CA LYS A 55 9.07 3.91 18.17
C LYS A 55 9.25 5.42 18.18
N LEU A 56 8.52 6.14 17.33
CA LEU A 56 8.61 7.60 17.24
C LEU A 56 8.21 8.28 18.56
N ILE A 57 7.14 7.78 19.19
CA ILE A 57 6.63 8.30 20.48
C ILE A 57 7.65 8.10 21.61
N ALA A 58 8.36 6.97 21.61
CA ALA A 58 9.35 6.65 22.64
C ALA A 58 10.75 7.23 22.37
N CYS A 59 11.01 7.76 21.17
CA CYS A 59 12.34 8.19 20.75
C CYS A 59 12.66 9.62 21.21
N ILE A 60 13.65 9.74 22.10
CA ILE A 60 14.15 11.02 22.62
C ILE A 60 15.25 11.59 21.71
N ASP A 61 16.00 10.73 21.03
CA ASP A 61 17.09 11.14 20.13
C ASP A 61 16.55 11.70 18.81
N THR A 62 16.90 12.95 18.50
CA THR A 62 16.37 13.67 17.34
C THR A 62 16.85 13.08 16.00
N LYS A 63 18.03 12.47 15.96
CA LYS A 63 18.60 11.87 14.75
C LYS A 63 17.93 10.54 14.44
N GLU A 64 17.67 9.73 15.45
CA GLU A 64 16.91 8.48 15.35
C GLU A 64 15.44 8.76 15.01
N ASN A 65 14.83 9.78 15.62
CA ASN A 65 13.47 10.23 15.30
C ASN A 65 13.32 10.57 13.80
N SER A 66 14.26 11.34 13.25
CA SER A 66 14.28 11.69 11.82
C SER A 66 14.37 10.46 10.90
N LYS A 67 15.16 9.45 11.29
CA LYS A 67 15.24 8.17 10.54
C LYS A 67 13.93 7.40 10.58
N ILE A 68 13.30 7.30 11.75
CA ILE A 68 12.00 6.63 11.93
C ILE A 68 10.93 7.31 11.06
N PHE A 69 10.89 8.64 11.08
CA PHE A 69 9.96 9.42 10.26
C PHE A 69 10.19 9.22 8.76
N SER A 70 11.45 9.20 8.30
CA SER A 70 11.80 8.93 6.90
C SER A 70 11.33 7.53 6.45
N GLU A 71 11.53 6.52 7.27
CA GLU A 71 11.02 5.17 7.01
C GLU A 71 9.48 5.13 6.97
N MET A 72 8.81 5.83 7.88
CA MET A 72 7.35 5.93 7.90
C MET A 72 6.81 6.61 6.64
N MET A 73 7.50 7.64 6.13
CA MET A 73 7.16 8.29 4.86
C MET A 73 7.29 7.35 3.66
N LYS A 74 8.31 6.48 3.63
CA LYS A 74 8.45 5.47 2.56
C LYS A 74 7.30 4.47 2.56
N VAL A 75 6.94 3.95 3.73
CA VAL A 75 5.82 3.02 3.90
C VAL A 75 4.49 3.68 3.50
N SER A 76 4.28 4.92 3.93
CA SER A 76 3.09 5.70 3.58
C SER A 76 2.96 5.94 2.07
N LYS A 77 4.07 6.27 1.38
CA LYS A 77 4.07 6.40 -0.09
C LYS A 77 3.70 5.09 -0.79
N ARG A 78 4.16 3.95 -0.28
CA ARG A 78 3.81 2.63 -0.82
C ARG A 78 2.31 2.35 -0.65
N MET A 79 1.74 2.57 0.52
CA MET A 79 0.29 2.43 0.75
C MET A 79 -0.51 3.38 -0.12
N GLN A 80 -0.08 4.63 -0.25
CA GLN A 80 -0.71 5.60 -1.15
C GLN A 80 -0.66 5.16 -2.60
N SER A 81 0.38 4.46 -3.07
CA SER A 81 0.43 3.94 -4.45
C SER A 81 -0.59 2.83 -4.73
N MET A 82 -1.10 2.16 -3.70
CA MET A 82 -2.17 1.15 -3.81
C MET A 82 -3.56 1.79 -3.86
N ALA A 83 -3.74 2.93 -3.19
CA ALA A 83 -4.96 3.72 -3.23
C ALA A 83 -4.99 4.72 -4.41
N LYS A 84 -3.82 5.19 -4.86
CA LYS A 84 -3.66 6.03 -6.04
C LYS A 84 -3.82 5.16 -7.29
N SER A 85 -5.04 5.11 -7.79
CA SER A 85 -5.23 5.22 -9.24
C SER A 85 -4.54 6.53 -9.65
N CYS A 86 -3.45 6.49 -10.41
CA CYS A 86 -2.82 7.71 -10.95
C CYS A 86 -3.70 8.33 -12.04
#